data_AF-A0A410RJW1-F1
#
_entry.id   AF-A0A410RJW1-F1
#
_cell.length_a   1.000
_cell.length_b   1.000
_cell.length_c   1.000
_cell.angle_alpha   90.00
_cell.angle_beta   90.00
_cell.angle_gamma   90.00
#
_symmetry.space_group_name_H-M   'P 1'
#
loop_
_entity.id
_entity.type
_entity.pdbx_description
1 polymer ?
#
loop_
_entity_poly.entity_id
_entity_poly.type
_entity_poly.pdbx_seq_one_letter_code
_entity_poly.pdbx_strand_id
1 'polypeptide(L)'
;MAVCVGGLFLVGCEEARATAPRIPVLGEVGGQVAPEGVEAHVWSRTLMVGDPQAPHAVVTSNGDVLVAATYQEPIDLGAGPLPFNRNVVAPHLLVARYSPEGTLKWARGWTPGHEARARVGGLAVDANDNIFLTGMSAGFTRDGATLPEGPFLARLDGGGALDWVRSLPGEGPVAVNGVTSDHHGGAVLVGDFAGARDLGEGLKRTPHGRHAGFALSVGPKGEQRWSRVWMPSGEGEVSARAVAVDVFGDVHVVGGYAGAVSFGDATFVTVRQHTPFVVKLTRDGDHVWSHDVRGTDGTAVSVAVGADRVFVGGGFSGRLYFQKTFHRADSRDGFLLAYDASGGQQWARTFPTGAPMVATDDAGQLTVAGGHDGGLTLGGGSLPPGLYVAKLLPEEGTSLWVRGFASPGTVAQARAVSVDASGGVLLAGGFNRSMPEDGPSRPLQDGFLLKLHP
;
A
#
# COMPACT_ATOMS: atom_id res chain seq x y z
N MET A 1 -34.84 4.63 -69.78
CA MET A 1 -35.79 5.18 -68.79
C MET A 1 -35.47 4.52 -67.46
N ALA A 2 -35.17 5.34 -66.44
CA ALA A 2 -34.84 5.09 -65.01
C ALA A 2 -34.78 3.61 -64.54
N VAL A 3 -33.73 3.10 -63.87
CA VAL A 3 -32.91 3.60 -62.74
C VAL A 3 -31.58 2.83 -62.72
N CYS A 4 -30.46 3.49 -62.37
CA CYS A 4 -29.35 3.01 -61.52
C CYS A 4 -28.09 3.85 -61.77
N VAL A 5 -27.64 4.61 -60.76
CA VAL A 5 -26.22 4.96 -60.60
C VAL A 5 -25.90 4.87 -59.10
N GLY A 6 -25.27 3.76 -58.72
CA GLY A 6 -24.59 3.60 -57.44
C GLY A 6 -23.12 3.39 -57.73
N GLY A 7 -22.29 4.37 -57.37
CA GLY A 7 -20.83 4.30 -57.42
C GLY A 7 -20.29 4.58 -56.02
N LEU A 8 -19.80 3.52 -55.37
CA LEU A 8 -19.13 3.54 -54.08
C LEU A 8 -17.84 4.38 -54.12
N PHE A 9 -17.67 5.28 -53.16
CA PHE A 9 -16.36 5.59 -52.58
C PHE A 9 -16.43 5.30 -51.08
N LEU A 10 -15.75 4.25 -50.66
CA LEU A 10 -15.46 3.94 -49.25
C LEU A 10 -14.34 4.89 -48.80
N VAL A 11 -14.70 5.90 -48.00
CA VAL A 11 -13.75 6.55 -47.09
C VAL A 11 -14.05 5.95 -45.72
N GLY A 12 -13.18 5.05 -45.27
CA GLY A 12 -13.23 4.50 -43.93
C GLY A 12 -13.07 5.63 -42.92
N CYS A 13 -14.09 5.85 -42.10
CA CYS A 13 -13.89 6.51 -40.81
C CYS A 13 -13.16 5.50 -39.93
N GLU A 14 -11.83 5.64 -39.82
CA GLU A 14 -11.12 5.13 -38.65
C GLU A 14 -11.65 5.90 -37.44
N GLU A 15 -12.45 5.23 -36.61
CA GLU A 15 -12.67 5.66 -35.24
C GLU A 15 -11.30 5.69 -34.56
N ALA A 16 -10.77 6.90 -34.37
CA ALA A 16 -9.64 7.15 -33.51
C ALA A 16 -10.02 6.68 -32.10
N ARG A 17 -9.60 5.47 -31.72
CA ARG A 17 -9.55 5.04 -30.32
C ARG A 17 -8.77 6.11 -29.57
N ALA A 18 -9.46 6.85 -28.72
CA ALA A 18 -8.83 7.77 -27.79
C ALA A 18 -7.91 6.95 -26.87
N THR A 19 -6.62 6.93 -27.21
CA THR A 19 -5.57 6.42 -26.33
C THR A 19 -5.63 7.23 -25.05
N ALA A 20 -5.89 6.55 -23.93
CA ALA A 20 -5.80 7.16 -22.60
C ALA A 20 -4.44 7.86 -22.46
N PRO A 21 -4.36 9.04 -21.83
CA PRO A 21 -3.11 9.78 -21.73
C PRO A 21 -2.06 8.90 -21.03
N ARG A 22 -0.99 8.55 -21.76
CA ARG A 22 0.25 8.03 -21.16
C ARG A 22 0.69 9.02 -20.10
N ILE A 23 1.05 8.55 -18.91
CA ILE A 23 1.67 9.40 -17.89
C ILE A 23 2.84 10.13 -18.56
N PRO A 24 2.87 11.48 -18.64
CA PRO A 24 3.91 12.22 -19.35
C PRO A 24 5.33 11.99 -18.80
N VAL A 25 5.43 11.32 -17.64
CA VAL A 25 6.60 11.25 -16.78
C VAL A 25 7.09 9.81 -16.57
N LEU A 26 6.44 8.77 -17.08
CA LEU A 26 6.90 7.38 -16.92
C LEU A 26 7.11 6.74 -18.29
N GLY A 27 8.33 6.88 -18.82
CA GLY A 27 8.81 6.05 -19.93
C GLY A 27 9.44 4.78 -19.38
N GLU A 28 9.15 3.62 -19.96
CA GLU A 28 9.95 2.41 -19.72
C GLU A 28 11.31 2.61 -20.41
N VAL A 29 12.41 2.59 -19.66
CA VAL A 29 13.76 2.94 -20.17
C VAL A 29 14.72 1.75 -20.10
N GLY A 30 14.22 0.55 -19.80
CA GLY A 30 14.99 -0.68 -19.91
C GLY A 30 14.53 -1.80 -18.99
N GLY A 31 14.84 -3.01 -19.42
CA GLY A 31 14.76 -4.25 -18.64
C GLY A 31 15.48 -5.36 -19.40
N GLN A 32 16.12 -6.29 -18.69
CA GLN A 32 16.54 -7.55 -19.29
C GLN A 32 15.46 -8.61 -19.08
N VAL A 33 15.15 -9.27 -20.19
CA VAL A 33 14.22 -10.39 -20.44
C VAL A 33 12.73 -10.03 -20.29
N ALA A 34 12.21 -9.21 -21.21
CA ALA A 34 11.08 -9.68 -21.99
C ALA A 34 11.66 -10.36 -23.25
N PRO A 35 11.06 -11.44 -23.81
CA PRO A 35 11.32 -11.77 -25.19
C PRO A 35 11.10 -10.49 -26.01
N GLU A 36 11.99 -10.19 -26.96
CA GLU A 36 11.80 -9.06 -27.88
C GLU A 36 10.33 -9.04 -28.37
N GLY A 37 9.60 -7.96 -28.08
CA GLY A 37 8.25 -7.76 -28.61
C GLY A 37 7.06 -7.91 -27.65
N VAL A 38 7.24 -8.07 -26.33
CA VAL A 38 6.11 -7.99 -25.37
C VAL A 38 6.17 -6.67 -24.60
N GLU A 39 5.33 -5.69 -24.96
CA GLU A 39 5.07 -4.52 -24.11
C GLU A 39 4.56 -5.02 -22.75
N ALA A 40 5.29 -4.75 -21.68
CA ALA A 40 4.86 -5.15 -20.35
C ALA A 40 3.92 -4.14 -19.70
N HIS A 41 3.89 -2.92 -20.21
CA HIS A 41 2.89 -1.93 -19.84
C HIS A 41 1.52 -2.38 -20.35
N VAL A 42 0.54 -2.55 -19.46
CA VAL A 42 -0.86 -2.77 -19.86
C VAL A 42 -1.55 -1.43 -20.03
N TRP A 43 -1.53 -0.63 -18.96
CA TRP A 43 -2.04 0.73 -18.93
C TRP A 43 -1.47 1.48 -17.74
N SER A 44 -1.51 2.80 -17.80
CA SER A 44 -1.20 3.66 -16.66
C SER A 44 -2.17 4.83 -16.60
N ARG A 45 -2.33 5.41 -15.42
CA ARG A 45 -3.29 6.48 -15.18
C ARG A 45 -2.76 7.45 -14.12
N THR A 46 -2.87 8.73 -14.40
CA THR A 46 -2.68 9.79 -13.40
C THR A 46 -3.99 10.06 -12.68
N LEU A 47 -3.92 10.22 -11.36
CA LEU A 47 -5.01 10.65 -10.51
C LEU A 47 -4.71 12.05 -10.01
N MET A 48 -5.38 13.05 -10.59
CA MET A 48 -5.23 14.48 -10.26
C MET A 48 -5.92 14.79 -8.93
N VAL A 49 -5.41 14.24 -7.84
CA VAL A 49 -6.03 14.33 -6.52
C VAL A 49 -5.69 15.63 -5.80
N GLY A 50 -4.56 16.26 -6.13
CA GLY A 50 -4.09 17.47 -5.46
C GLY A 50 -3.89 17.28 -3.95
N ASP A 51 -3.65 16.06 -3.49
CA ASP A 51 -3.51 15.67 -2.08
C ASP A 51 -2.10 15.09 -1.86
N PRO A 52 -1.37 15.49 -0.80
CA PRO A 52 -0.06 14.93 -0.50
C PRO A 52 -0.06 13.43 -0.15
N GLN A 53 -1.23 12.79 0.02
CA GLN A 53 -1.32 11.36 0.24
C GLN A 53 -1.43 10.60 -1.08
N ALA A 54 -0.48 9.70 -1.32
CA ALA A 54 -0.55 8.79 -2.45
C ALA A 54 -1.78 7.86 -2.34
N PRO A 55 -2.35 7.45 -3.49
CA PRO A 55 -3.43 6.48 -3.54
C PRO A 55 -2.99 5.12 -2.99
N HIS A 56 -3.92 4.42 -2.35
CA HIS A 56 -3.84 2.99 -2.10
C HIS A 56 -4.53 2.25 -3.23
N ALA A 57 -3.94 1.15 -3.70
CA ALA A 57 -4.55 0.32 -4.72
C ALA A 57 -4.24 -1.16 -4.51
N VAL A 58 -5.20 -2.01 -4.89
CA VAL A 58 -5.09 -3.47 -4.83
C VAL A 58 -5.70 -4.09 -6.08
N VAL A 59 -5.17 -5.24 -6.49
CA VAL A 59 -5.79 -6.06 -7.55
C VAL A 59 -6.70 -7.10 -6.90
N THR A 60 -7.88 -7.28 -7.46
CA THR A 60 -8.85 -8.30 -7.05
C THR A 60 -8.52 -9.66 -7.68
N SER A 61 -9.16 -10.73 -7.20
CA SER A 61 -9.00 -12.08 -7.77
C SER A 61 -9.40 -12.20 -9.25
N ASN A 62 -10.28 -11.32 -9.73
CA ASN A 62 -10.67 -11.26 -11.15
C ASN A 62 -9.82 -10.28 -11.98
N GLY A 63 -8.74 -9.72 -11.42
CA GLY A 63 -7.82 -8.81 -12.09
C GLY A 63 -8.26 -7.34 -12.13
N ASP A 64 -9.43 -7.01 -11.58
CA ASP A 64 -9.87 -5.62 -11.44
C ASP A 64 -8.94 -4.84 -10.50
N VAL A 65 -8.83 -3.54 -10.72
CA VAL A 65 -8.02 -2.65 -9.89
C VAL A 65 -8.94 -1.80 -9.03
N LEU A 66 -8.83 -1.94 -7.71
CA LEU A 66 -9.47 -1.08 -6.73
C LEU A 66 -8.50 -0.01 -6.26
N VAL A 67 -9.00 1.21 -6.12
CA VAL A 67 -8.22 2.39 -5.74
C VAL A 67 -8.98 3.17 -4.69
N ALA A 68 -8.29 3.62 -3.65
CA ALA A 68 -8.81 4.56 -2.66
C ALA A 68 -7.80 5.68 -2.44
N ALA A 69 -8.30 6.92 -2.40
CA ALA A 69 -7.48 8.10 -2.19
C ALA A 69 -8.30 9.21 -1.53
N THR A 70 -7.61 10.19 -0.98
CA THR A 70 -8.22 11.48 -0.66
C THR A 70 -7.96 12.48 -1.79
N TYR A 71 -8.84 13.45 -1.99
CA TYR A 71 -8.71 14.48 -3.03
C TYR A 71 -9.11 15.88 -2.53
N GLN A 72 -8.38 16.89 -3.00
CA GLN A 72 -8.59 18.31 -2.67
C GLN A 72 -8.93 19.17 -3.89
N GLU A 73 -8.97 18.58 -5.07
CA GLU A 73 -9.37 19.24 -6.31
C GLU A 73 -10.55 18.49 -6.95
N PRO A 74 -11.47 19.18 -7.66
CA PRO A 74 -12.53 18.51 -8.40
C PRO A 74 -11.93 17.49 -9.38
N ILE A 75 -12.42 16.25 -9.34
CA ILE A 75 -11.89 15.14 -10.14
C ILE A 75 -13.00 14.43 -10.91
N ASP A 76 -12.71 14.05 -12.15
CA ASP A 76 -13.53 13.19 -12.99
C ASP A 76 -12.66 12.00 -13.44
N LEU A 77 -13.14 10.78 -13.18
CA LEU A 77 -12.43 9.54 -13.50
C LEU A 77 -12.89 8.92 -14.83
N GLY A 78 -13.80 9.58 -15.56
CA GLY A 78 -14.38 9.14 -16.83
C GLY A 78 -15.88 8.82 -16.79
N ALA A 79 -16.57 9.16 -15.70
CA ALA A 79 -18.01 8.93 -15.52
C ALA A 79 -18.77 10.18 -15.04
N GLY A 80 -18.17 11.35 -15.22
CA GLY A 80 -18.66 12.61 -14.66
C GLY A 80 -17.94 12.97 -13.35
N PRO A 81 -18.07 14.23 -12.91
CA PRO A 81 -17.35 14.73 -11.75
C PRO A 81 -17.80 14.04 -10.46
N LEU A 82 -16.85 13.67 -9.61
CA LEU A 82 -17.14 13.22 -8.25
C LEU A 82 -17.67 14.39 -7.40
N PRO A 83 -18.49 14.11 -6.35
CA PRO A 83 -18.96 15.13 -5.42
C PRO A 83 -17.81 15.96 -4.85
N PHE A 84 -17.92 17.29 -4.87
CA PHE A 84 -16.88 18.16 -4.35
C PHE A 84 -17.47 19.42 -3.73
N ASN A 85 -17.16 19.64 -2.46
CA ASN A 85 -17.53 20.83 -1.71
C ASN A 85 -16.32 21.77 -1.63
N ARG A 86 -16.41 22.91 -2.34
CA ARG A 86 -15.35 23.93 -2.37
C ARG A 86 -15.21 24.71 -1.07
N ASN A 87 -16.18 24.62 -0.17
CA ASN A 87 -16.24 25.42 1.06
C ASN A 87 -15.59 24.71 2.26
N VAL A 88 -15.00 23.53 2.07
CA VAL A 88 -14.34 22.75 3.12
C VAL A 88 -12.89 22.50 2.74
N VAL A 89 -11.99 22.66 3.72
CA VAL A 89 -10.55 22.45 3.54
C VAL A 89 -10.17 20.97 3.70
N ALA A 90 -11.00 20.21 4.44
CA ALA A 90 -10.81 18.77 4.60
C ALA A 90 -10.85 18.06 3.24
N PRO A 91 -9.94 17.10 2.99
CA PRO A 91 -9.94 16.39 1.73
C PRO A 91 -11.14 15.44 1.65
N HIS A 92 -11.63 15.24 0.43
CA HIS A 92 -12.71 14.31 0.12
C HIS A 92 -12.18 12.89 -0.02
N LEU A 93 -13.05 11.87 0.05
CA LEU A 93 -12.66 10.47 -0.10
C LEU A 93 -13.19 9.93 -1.44
N LEU A 94 -12.34 9.24 -2.20
CA LEU A 94 -12.76 8.48 -3.38
C LEU A 94 -12.42 7.00 -3.21
N VAL A 95 -13.29 6.16 -3.78
CA VAL A 95 -13.01 4.75 -4.08
C VAL A 95 -13.44 4.49 -5.53
N ALA A 96 -12.59 3.86 -6.33
CA ALA A 96 -12.87 3.56 -7.73
C ALA A 96 -12.45 2.14 -8.07
N ARG A 97 -13.13 1.56 -9.07
CA ARG A 97 -12.81 0.25 -9.63
C ARG A 97 -12.59 0.35 -11.13
N TYR A 98 -11.50 -0.22 -11.60
CA TYR A 98 -11.17 -0.37 -13.00
C TYR A 98 -11.14 -1.85 -13.38
N SER A 99 -11.49 -2.15 -14.62
CA SER A 99 -11.24 -3.46 -15.25
C SER A 99 -9.73 -3.76 -15.33
N PRO A 100 -9.32 -5.02 -15.59
CA PRO A 100 -7.92 -5.35 -15.84
C PRO A 100 -7.33 -4.54 -16.99
N GLU A 101 -8.15 -4.14 -17.96
CA GLU A 101 -7.78 -3.32 -19.13
C GLU A 101 -7.82 -1.81 -18.85
N GLY A 102 -8.13 -1.39 -17.61
CA GLY A 102 -8.06 0.01 -17.19
C GLY A 102 -9.29 0.86 -17.54
N THR A 103 -10.37 0.24 -18.03
CA THR A 103 -11.68 0.90 -18.18
C THR A 103 -12.35 1.06 -16.81
N LEU A 104 -12.84 2.26 -16.50
CA LEU A 104 -13.55 2.55 -15.25
C LEU A 104 -14.85 1.73 -15.20
N LYS A 105 -15.04 0.93 -14.15
CA LYS A 105 -16.31 0.22 -13.87
C LYS A 105 -17.24 1.08 -13.03
N TRP A 106 -16.72 1.67 -11.95
CA TRP A 106 -17.46 2.59 -11.10
C TRP A 106 -16.52 3.48 -10.29
N ALA A 107 -17.03 4.64 -9.88
CA ALA A 107 -16.36 5.52 -8.94
C ALA A 107 -17.36 6.04 -7.89
N ARG A 108 -16.91 6.11 -6.64
CA ARG A 108 -17.67 6.61 -5.49
C ARG A 108 -16.86 7.71 -4.84
N GLY A 109 -17.46 8.88 -4.66
CA GLY A 109 -16.92 9.98 -3.88
C GLY A 109 -17.79 10.25 -2.66
N TRP A 110 -17.16 10.70 -1.57
CA TRP A 110 -17.80 11.17 -0.36
C TRP A 110 -17.30 12.56 0.01
N THR A 111 -18.23 13.43 0.42
CA THR A 111 -17.93 14.79 0.89
C THR A 111 -17.73 14.81 2.40
N PRO A 112 -16.72 15.53 2.93
CA PRO A 112 -16.51 15.63 4.36
C PRO A 112 -17.59 16.49 5.00
N GLY A 113 -18.01 16.11 6.21
CA GLY A 113 -19.01 16.83 6.99
C GLY A 113 -18.43 17.95 7.86
N HIS A 114 -17.13 17.87 8.19
CA HIS A 114 -16.43 18.80 9.09
C HIS A 114 -15.01 19.11 8.59
N GLU A 115 -14.36 20.12 9.19
CA GLU A 115 -12.97 20.52 8.91
C GLU A 115 -11.93 19.63 9.59
N ALA A 116 -12.19 18.32 9.65
CA ALA A 116 -11.29 17.35 10.25
C ALA A 116 -10.26 16.82 9.23
N ARG A 117 -9.16 16.25 9.75
CA ARG A 117 -8.19 15.55 8.90
C ARG A 117 -8.84 14.31 8.31
N ALA A 118 -8.55 14.01 7.05
CA ALA A 118 -8.87 12.72 6.45
C ALA A 118 -7.67 12.16 5.71
N ARG A 119 -7.56 10.83 5.69
CA ARG A 119 -6.55 10.08 4.96
C ARG A 119 -7.02 8.65 4.75
N VAL A 120 -6.60 8.01 3.67
CA VAL A 120 -6.67 6.55 3.56
C VAL A 120 -5.48 5.96 4.32
N GLY A 121 -5.74 4.96 5.16
CA GLY A 121 -4.72 4.20 5.89
C GLY A 121 -4.40 2.87 5.23
N GLY A 122 -5.37 2.26 4.55
CA GLY A 122 -5.19 1.00 3.84
C GLY A 122 -6.44 0.59 3.09
N LEU A 123 -6.23 -0.23 2.05
CA LEU A 123 -7.26 -0.81 1.20
C LEU A 123 -6.95 -2.30 1.03
N ALA A 124 -7.94 -3.15 1.25
CA ALA A 124 -7.85 -4.58 1.00
C ALA A 124 -9.14 -5.10 0.36
N VAL A 125 -9.08 -6.26 -0.29
CA VAL A 125 -10.23 -6.94 -0.88
C VAL A 125 -10.15 -8.43 -0.57
N ASP A 126 -11.28 -9.07 -0.30
CA ASP A 126 -11.33 -10.53 -0.12
C ASP A 126 -11.76 -11.26 -1.40
N ALA A 127 -11.72 -12.60 -1.36
CA ALA A 127 -12.11 -13.43 -2.49
C ALA A 127 -13.61 -13.34 -2.86
N ASN A 128 -14.45 -12.79 -1.96
CA ASN A 128 -15.88 -12.55 -2.16
C ASN A 128 -16.16 -11.12 -2.63
N ASP A 129 -15.12 -10.36 -3.03
CA ASP A 129 -15.22 -9.00 -3.52
C ASP A 129 -15.67 -7.98 -2.45
N ASN A 130 -15.43 -8.30 -1.18
CA ASN A 130 -15.64 -7.37 -0.07
C ASN A 130 -14.43 -6.46 0.08
N ILE A 131 -14.67 -5.15 0.08
CA ILE A 131 -13.64 -4.13 0.09
C ILE A 131 -13.51 -3.59 1.52
N PHE A 132 -12.32 -3.66 2.09
CA PHE A 132 -12.01 -3.10 3.40
C PHE A 132 -11.20 -1.82 3.25
N LEU A 133 -11.73 -0.73 3.79
CA LEU A 133 -11.10 0.58 3.77
C LEU A 133 -10.85 1.04 5.20
N THR A 134 -9.62 1.46 5.49
CA THR A 134 -9.27 2.06 6.79
C THR A 134 -8.72 3.45 6.62
N GLY A 135 -8.74 4.24 7.69
CA GLY A 135 -8.11 5.55 7.68
C GLY A 135 -8.65 6.51 8.73
N MET A 136 -8.55 7.79 8.42
CA MET A 136 -9.10 8.90 9.19
C MET A 136 -10.25 9.50 8.39
N SER A 137 -11.45 9.55 8.97
CA SER A 137 -12.63 10.16 8.35
C SER A 137 -12.85 11.57 8.88
N ALA A 138 -13.22 12.48 7.96
CA ALA A 138 -13.67 13.84 8.28
C ALA A 138 -15.21 13.93 8.38
N GLY A 139 -15.87 12.85 8.81
CA GLY A 139 -17.33 12.76 8.89
C GLY A 139 -17.96 12.65 7.51
N PHE A 140 -17.45 11.77 6.66
CA PHE A 140 -17.89 11.65 5.27
C PHE A 140 -19.34 11.21 5.13
N THR A 141 -20.08 11.81 4.20
CA THR A 141 -21.47 11.45 3.89
C THR A 141 -21.66 11.18 2.39
N ARG A 142 -22.54 10.23 2.07
CA ARG A 142 -22.96 9.90 0.71
C ARG A 142 -24.32 9.22 0.72
N ASP A 143 -25.29 9.74 -0.04
CA ASP A 143 -26.58 9.08 -0.28
C ASP A 143 -27.28 8.62 1.03
N GLY A 144 -27.10 9.35 2.14
CA GLY A 144 -27.63 9.02 3.47
C GLY A 144 -26.76 8.06 4.33
N ALA A 145 -25.72 7.45 3.75
CA ALA A 145 -24.70 6.70 4.48
C ALA A 145 -23.60 7.62 5.05
N THR A 146 -23.12 7.31 6.25
CA THR A 146 -22.16 8.13 6.98
C THR A 146 -20.97 7.28 7.44
N LEU A 147 -19.75 7.78 7.17
CA LEU A 147 -18.52 7.35 7.84
C LEU A 147 -18.26 8.36 8.98
N PRO A 148 -18.48 7.99 10.26
CA PRO A 148 -18.32 8.92 11.37
C PRO A 148 -16.93 9.54 11.40
N GLU A 149 -16.81 10.74 11.96
CA GLU A 149 -15.52 11.38 12.19
C GLU A 149 -14.63 10.49 13.07
N GLY A 150 -13.33 10.46 12.76
CA GLY A 150 -12.38 9.67 13.51
C GLY A 150 -11.89 8.43 12.76
N PRO A 151 -11.09 7.59 13.43
CA PRO A 151 -10.47 6.44 12.78
C PRO A 151 -11.54 5.40 12.49
N PHE A 152 -11.45 4.78 11.32
CA PHE A 152 -12.47 3.85 10.88
C PHE A 152 -11.88 2.62 10.20
N LEU A 153 -12.67 1.56 10.25
CA LEU A 153 -12.68 0.46 9.30
C LEU A 153 -14.08 0.43 8.67
N ALA A 154 -14.14 0.45 7.35
CA ALA A 154 -15.37 0.32 6.58
C ALA A 154 -15.29 -0.91 5.70
N ARG A 155 -16.40 -1.63 5.58
CA ARG A 155 -16.59 -2.64 4.55
C ARG A 155 -17.53 -2.08 3.48
N LEU A 156 -17.12 -2.20 2.22
CA LEU A 156 -17.95 -1.95 1.06
C LEU A 156 -18.16 -3.26 0.31
N ASP A 157 -19.28 -3.38 -0.41
CA ASP A 157 -19.47 -4.47 -1.36
C ASP A 157 -18.68 -4.24 -2.66
N GLY A 158 -18.69 -5.23 -3.55
CA GLY A 158 -18.01 -5.17 -4.85
C GLY A 158 -18.50 -4.05 -5.80
N GLY A 159 -19.70 -3.51 -5.53
CA GLY A 159 -20.28 -2.35 -6.23
C GLY A 159 -19.91 -1.00 -5.60
N GLY A 160 -19.11 -1.01 -4.53
CA GLY A 160 -18.68 0.15 -3.77
C GLY A 160 -19.77 0.74 -2.88
N ALA A 161 -20.84 0.00 -2.59
CA ALA A 161 -21.83 0.42 -1.59
C ALA A 161 -21.32 0.13 -0.18
N LEU A 162 -21.54 1.06 0.74
CA LEU A 162 -21.13 0.91 2.13
C LEU A 162 -22.03 -0.12 2.83
N ASP A 163 -21.44 -1.17 3.40
CA ASP A 163 -22.16 -2.21 4.12
C ASP A 163 -22.16 -1.94 5.64
N TRP A 164 -20.97 -1.81 6.24
CA TRP A 164 -20.83 -1.41 7.64
C TRP A 164 -19.59 -0.57 7.90
N VAL A 165 -19.63 0.17 9.02
CA VAL A 165 -18.51 0.96 9.52
C VAL A 165 -18.29 0.64 10.99
N ARG A 166 -17.02 0.46 11.35
CA ARG A 166 -16.56 0.38 12.73
C ARG A 166 -15.65 1.57 13.02
N SER A 167 -16.07 2.41 13.94
CA SER A 167 -15.20 3.45 14.52
C SER A 167 -14.26 2.83 15.55
N LEU A 168 -13.08 3.42 15.69
CA LEU A 168 -12.20 3.17 16.83
C LEU A 168 -12.25 4.43 17.72
N PRO A 169 -13.15 4.54 18.71
CA PRO A 169 -13.17 5.70 19.60
C PRO A 169 -12.00 5.64 20.58
N GLY A 170 -11.57 6.80 21.08
CA GLY A 170 -10.51 6.89 22.09
C GLY A 170 -9.95 8.30 22.22
N GLU A 171 -9.13 8.49 23.24
CA GLU A 171 -8.36 9.71 23.48
C GLU A 171 -7.05 9.67 22.70
N GLY A 172 -6.63 10.84 22.22
CA GLY A 172 -5.32 11.06 21.61
C GLY A 172 -5.18 10.57 20.16
N PRO A 173 -4.02 10.86 19.54
CA PRO A 173 -3.75 10.53 18.16
C PRO A 173 -3.80 9.03 17.88
N VAL A 174 -4.25 8.67 16.69
CA VAL A 174 -4.27 7.30 16.20
C VAL A 174 -3.99 7.27 14.71
N ALA A 175 -3.22 6.28 14.31
CA ALA A 175 -2.85 6.03 12.94
C ALA A 175 -3.23 4.59 12.61
N VAL A 176 -4.24 4.40 11.75
CA VAL A 176 -4.46 3.10 11.09
C VAL A 176 -3.59 3.10 9.84
N ASN A 177 -2.62 2.17 9.79
CA ASN A 177 -1.52 2.21 8.83
C ASN A 177 -1.59 1.09 7.78
N GLY A 178 -2.31 0.00 8.08
CA GLY A 178 -2.47 -1.12 7.16
C GLY A 178 -3.71 -1.94 7.48
N VAL A 179 -4.24 -2.60 6.44
CA VAL A 179 -5.36 -3.54 6.54
C VAL A 179 -5.14 -4.66 5.52
N THR A 180 -5.54 -5.87 5.89
CA THR A 180 -5.64 -7.02 4.98
C THR A 180 -6.92 -7.78 5.27
N SER A 181 -7.47 -8.45 4.26
CA SER A 181 -8.59 -9.37 4.44
C SER A 181 -8.09 -10.72 4.99
N ASP A 182 -8.98 -11.47 5.62
CA ASP A 182 -8.75 -12.89 5.94
C ASP A 182 -9.60 -13.82 5.06
N HIS A 183 -9.22 -15.10 4.98
CA HIS A 183 -9.90 -16.09 4.15
C HIS A 183 -11.37 -16.40 4.55
N HIS A 184 -11.86 -15.83 5.64
CA HIS A 184 -13.23 -16.03 6.14
C HIS A 184 -14.08 -14.76 5.99
N GLY A 185 -13.62 -13.79 5.20
CA GLY A 185 -14.31 -12.53 4.92
C GLY A 185 -14.24 -11.51 6.07
N GLY A 186 -13.33 -11.71 7.02
CA GLY A 186 -12.97 -10.70 8.00
C GLY A 186 -11.79 -9.84 7.54
N ALA A 187 -11.27 -9.03 8.46
CA ALA A 187 -10.11 -8.20 8.21
C ALA A 187 -9.21 -8.10 9.45
N VAL A 188 -7.93 -7.87 9.20
CA VAL A 188 -6.93 -7.51 10.22
C VAL A 188 -6.38 -6.15 9.88
N LEU A 189 -6.40 -5.23 10.85
CA LEU A 189 -5.84 -3.90 10.73
C LEU A 189 -4.75 -3.66 11.78
N VAL A 190 -3.76 -2.87 11.39
CA VAL A 190 -2.62 -2.50 12.24
C VAL A 190 -2.41 -1.01 12.25
N GLY A 191 -1.81 -0.53 13.32
CA GLY A 191 -1.55 0.89 13.50
C GLY A 191 -0.83 1.21 14.79
N ASP A 192 -0.85 2.49 15.14
CA ASP A 192 -0.36 2.97 16.41
C ASP A 192 -1.26 4.05 17.00
N PHE A 193 -1.24 4.20 18.31
CA PHE A 193 -2.01 5.23 19.02
C PHE A 193 -1.25 5.77 20.22
N ALA A 194 -1.56 7.01 20.61
CA ALA A 194 -1.19 7.59 21.88
C ALA A 194 -2.46 7.99 22.64
N GLY A 195 -2.42 7.95 23.98
CA GLY A 195 -3.58 8.23 24.83
C GLY A 195 -4.26 6.94 25.28
N ALA A 196 -5.59 6.96 25.39
CA ALA A 196 -6.37 5.84 25.94
C ALA A 196 -7.42 5.36 24.95
N ARG A 197 -7.46 4.04 24.75
CA ARG A 197 -8.32 3.43 23.74
C ARG A 197 -8.75 2.04 24.17
N ASP A 198 -10.02 1.73 23.96
CA ASP A 198 -10.53 0.37 24.10
C ASP A 198 -10.57 -0.28 22.71
N LEU A 199 -9.77 -1.32 22.56
CA LEU A 199 -9.73 -2.16 21.36
C LEU A 199 -10.44 -3.50 21.61
N GLY A 200 -11.40 -3.53 22.54
CA GLY A 200 -12.24 -4.66 22.94
C GLY A 200 -11.63 -5.62 23.95
N GLU A 201 -10.47 -5.29 24.52
CA GLU A 201 -9.85 -5.98 25.67
C GLU A 201 -9.76 -5.06 26.90
N GLY A 202 -10.71 -4.13 26.98
CA GLY A 202 -10.74 -3.06 27.97
C GLY A 202 -9.82 -1.90 27.61
N LEU A 203 -9.96 -0.81 28.38
CA LEU A 203 -9.22 0.43 28.15
C LEU A 203 -7.70 0.21 28.32
N LYS A 204 -6.94 0.46 27.26
CA LYS A 204 -5.48 0.50 27.26
C LYS A 204 -5.02 1.95 27.19
N ARG A 205 -4.14 2.37 28.12
CA ARG A 205 -3.59 3.74 28.16
C ARG A 205 -2.08 3.70 27.93
N THR A 206 -1.59 4.49 26.98
CA THR A 206 -0.17 4.55 26.69
C THR A 206 0.59 5.35 27.76
N PRO A 207 1.84 4.97 28.09
CA PRO A 207 2.67 5.73 29.02
C PRO A 207 3.03 7.10 28.45
N HIS A 208 2.85 8.18 29.23
CA HIS A 208 3.36 9.53 28.93
C HIS A 208 3.09 10.05 27.51
N GLY A 209 1.94 9.68 26.90
CA GLY A 209 1.59 10.09 25.54
C GLY A 209 2.44 9.47 24.43
N ARG A 210 3.18 8.39 24.72
CA ARG A 210 3.95 7.62 23.73
C ARG A 210 3.03 6.77 22.85
N HIS A 211 3.55 6.36 21.69
CA HIS A 211 2.82 5.55 20.72
C HIS A 211 2.97 4.06 21.05
N ALA A 212 1.84 3.36 21.12
CA ALA A 212 1.77 1.91 21.21
C ALA A 212 1.24 1.34 19.89
N GLY A 213 1.86 0.27 19.41
CA GLY A 213 1.43 -0.45 18.22
C GLY A 213 0.23 -1.33 18.56
N PHE A 214 -0.65 -1.55 17.59
CA PHE A 214 -1.76 -2.48 17.74
C PHE A 214 -2.01 -3.32 16.49
N ALA A 215 -2.64 -4.47 16.72
CA ALA A 215 -3.32 -5.27 15.72
C ALA A 215 -4.75 -5.55 16.19
N LEU A 216 -5.73 -5.49 15.29
CA LEU A 216 -7.13 -5.78 15.58
C LEU A 216 -7.65 -6.71 14.49
N SER A 217 -8.27 -7.83 14.88
CA SER A 217 -8.97 -8.72 13.96
C SER A 217 -10.47 -8.59 14.13
N VAL A 218 -11.17 -8.53 13.01
CA VAL A 218 -12.63 -8.46 12.94
C VAL A 218 -13.17 -9.52 12.00
N GLY A 219 -14.38 -10.00 12.26
CA GLY A 219 -15.10 -10.88 11.36
C GLY A 219 -15.94 -10.15 10.31
N PRO A 220 -16.74 -10.88 9.51
CA PRO A 220 -17.37 -10.37 8.30
C PRO A 220 -18.44 -9.30 8.55
N LYS A 221 -18.98 -9.23 9.76
CA LYS A 221 -19.97 -8.22 10.17
C LYS A 221 -19.35 -7.12 11.02
N GLY A 222 -18.01 -7.03 11.05
CA GLY A 222 -17.27 -6.06 11.84
C GLY A 222 -17.16 -6.43 13.32
N GLU A 223 -17.64 -7.61 13.73
CA GLU A 223 -17.51 -8.11 15.09
C GLU A 223 -16.03 -8.32 15.43
N GLN A 224 -15.63 -7.90 16.62
CA GLN A 224 -14.26 -8.13 17.06
C GLN A 224 -14.01 -9.61 17.31
N ARG A 225 -12.87 -10.12 16.83
CA ARG A 225 -12.36 -11.44 17.21
C ARG A 225 -11.32 -11.33 18.33
N TRP A 226 -10.28 -10.53 18.13
CA TRP A 226 -9.22 -10.30 19.11
C TRP A 226 -8.51 -8.97 18.84
N SER A 227 -7.76 -8.48 19.82
CA SER A 227 -6.83 -7.36 19.64
C SER A 227 -5.49 -7.64 20.30
N ARG A 228 -4.41 -7.04 19.81
CA ARG A 228 -3.10 -7.05 20.48
C ARG A 228 -2.58 -5.63 20.53
N VAL A 229 -1.98 -5.28 21.67
CA VAL A 229 -1.36 -3.97 21.89
C VAL A 229 0.05 -4.18 22.41
N TRP A 230 1.02 -3.62 21.68
CA TRP A 230 2.42 -3.65 22.04
C TRP A 230 2.81 -2.32 22.68
N MET A 231 2.80 -2.31 24.00
CA MET A 231 3.13 -1.13 24.79
C MET A 231 4.65 -0.95 24.89
N PRO A 232 5.17 0.25 24.60
CA PRO A 232 6.53 0.56 24.98
C PRO A 232 6.63 0.73 26.50
N SER A 233 7.80 0.45 27.04
CA SER A 233 8.18 0.81 28.41
C SER A 233 9.09 2.05 28.39
N GLY A 234 9.03 2.83 29.48
CA GLY A 234 9.80 4.06 29.61
C GLY A 234 9.48 5.07 28.51
N GLU A 235 10.51 5.61 27.86
CA GLU A 235 10.38 6.60 26.80
C GLU A 235 10.22 6.01 25.38
N GLY A 236 10.03 4.71 25.26
CA GLY A 236 9.94 4.02 23.98
C GLY A 236 8.70 4.33 23.14
N GLU A 237 8.66 3.79 21.94
CA GLU A 237 7.53 3.84 21.01
C GLU A 237 7.44 2.57 20.17
N VAL A 238 6.23 2.25 19.69
CA VAL A 238 6.00 1.13 18.78
C VAL A 238 5.06 1.59 17.68
N SER A 239 5.44 1.37 16.41
CA SER A 239 4.61 1.69 15.25
C SER A 239 4.47 0.46 14.36
N ALA A 240 3.27 -0.11 14.30
CA ALA A 240 2.92 -1.17 13.37
C ALA A 240 2.50 -0.55 12.03
N ARG A 241 3.11 -0.99 10.93
CA ARG A 241 3.05 -0.32 9.62
C ARG A 241 2.34 -1.13 8.55
N ALA A 242 2.57 -2.43 8.51
CA ALA A 242 1.96 -3.30 7.52
C ALA A 242 1.59 -4.66 8.12
N VAL A 243 0.64 -5.32 7.48
CA VAL A 243 0.09 -6.62 7.89
C VAL A 243 -0.19 -7.48 6.67
N ALA A 244 0.08 -8.78 6.80
CA ALA A 244 -0.30 -9.80 5.83
C ALA A 244 -0.88 -11.01 6.58
N VAL A 245 -1.76 -11.77 5.92
CA VAL A 245 -2.35 -13.01 6.43
C VAL A 245 -1.93 -14.13 5.50
N ASP A 246 -1.38 -15.21 6.04
CA ASP A 246 -1.00 -16.38 5.24
C ASP A 246 -2.18 -17.32 4.97
N VAL A 247 -1.94 -18.33 4.14
CA VAL A 247 -2.96 -19.31 3.73
C VAL A 247 -3.57 -20.10 4.91
N PHE A 248 -2.87 -20.18 6.05
CA PHE A 248 -3.35 -20.84 7.26
C PHE A 248 -4.14 -19.88 8.16
N GLY A 249 -4.14 -18.59 7.85
CA GLY A 249 -4.79 -17.54 8.61
C GLY A 249 -3.90 -16.91 9.68
N ASP A 250 -2.60 -17.25 9.71
CA ASP A 250 -1.66 -16.60 10.64
C ASP A 250 -1.35 -15.18 10.17
N VAL A 251 -1.21 -14.27 11.14
CA VAL A 251 -1.05 -12.85 10.90
C VAL A 251 0.40 -12.45 11.07
N HIS A 252 0.96 -11.78 10.05
CA HIS A 252 2.30 -11.24 10.07
C HIS A 252 2.25 -9.73 10.13
N VAL A 253 2.80 -9.14 11.18
CA VAL A 253 2.82 -7.69 11.42
C VAL A 253 4.25 -7.19 11.40
N VAL A 254 4.49 -6.09 10.67
CA VAL A 254 5.80 -5.46 10.60
C VAL A 254 5.72 -3.98 10.96
N GLY A 255 6.84 -3.45 11.42
CA GLY A 255 6.91 -2.05 11.83
C GLY A 255 8.28 -1.67 12.34
N GLY A 256 8.31 -0.75 13.29
CA GLY A 256 9.50 -0.48 14.07
C GLY A 256 9.18 -0.02 15.49
N TYR A 257 10.18 -0.09 16.36
CA TYR A 257 10.05 0.26 17.76
C TYR A 257 11.34 0.85 18.32
N ALA A 258 11.23 1.66 19.36
CA ALA A 258 12.34 2.11 20.19
C ALA A 258 11.98 1.91 21.67
N GLY A 259 13.00 1.77 22.53
CA GLY A 259 12.80 1.44 23.94
C GLY A 259 12.61 -0.06 24.15
N ALA A 260 11.93 -0.45 25.24
CA ALA A 260 11.66 -1.85 25.54
C ALA A 260 10.20 -2.22 25.27
N VAL A 261 9.98 -3.30 24.52
CA VAL A 261 8.67 -3.84 24.17
C VAL A 261 8.65 -5.36 24.37
N SER A 262 7.49 -5.92 24.69
CA SER A 262 7.21 -7.35 24.59
C SER A 262 6.19 -7.57 23.47
N PHE A 263 6.50 -8.49 22.55
CA PHE A 263 5.60 -8.87 21.45
C PHE A 263 4.68 -10.07 21.78
N GLY A 264 4.80 -10.63 22.99
CA GLY A 264 4.13 -11.86 23.42
C GLY A 264 5.03 -12.73 24.29
N ASP A 265 6.35 -12.59 24.14
CA ASP A 265 7.34 -13.26 24.98
C ASP A 265 7.51 -12.59 26.35
N ALA A 266 7.90 -13.35 27.37
CA ALA A 266 8.25 -12.80 28.69
C ALA A 266 9.49 -11.90 28.69
N THR A 267 10.20 -11.78 27.56
CA THR A 267 11.43 -10.99 27.43
C THR A 267 11.13 -9.64 26.78
N PHE A 268 11.52 -8.58 27.47
CA PHE A 268 11.55 -7.24 26.87
C PHE A 268 12.81 -7.10 26.01
N VAL A 269 12.63 -6.68 24.77
CA VAL A 269 13.76 -6.34 23.90
C VAL A 269 13.96 -4.84 23.97
N THR A 270 15.10 -4.40 24.49
CA THR A 270 15.43 -2.98 24.65
C THR A 270 16.39 -2.52 23.56
N VAL A 271 15.97 -1.53 22.77
CA VAL A 271 16.79 -0.87 21.75
C VAL A 271 16.76 0.63 21.92
N ARG A 272 17.86 1.31 21.57
CA ARG A 272 17.94 2.78 21.65
C ARG A 272 17.51 3.46 20.34
N GLN A 273 17.71 2.79 19.23
CA GLN A 273 17.38 3.28 17.89
C GLN A 273 16.07 2.65 17.40
N HIS A 274 15.38 3.33 16.49
CA HIS A 274 14.15 2.81 15.93
C HIS A 274 14.48 1.54 15.12
N THR A 275 14.08 0.38 15.62
CA THR A 275 14.51 -0.92 15.12
C THR A 275 13.37 -1.59 14.37
N PRO A 276 13.57 -2.07 13.12
CA PRO A 276 12.55 -2.83 12.41
C PRO A 276 12.18 -4.12 13.16
N PHE A 277 10.91 -4.48 13.14
CA PHE A 277 10.44 -5.75 13.68
C PHE A 277 9.52 -6.49 12.70
N VAL A 278 9.42 -7.80 12.91
CA VAL A 278 8.38 -8.68 12.38
C VAL A 278 7.83 -9.55 13.51
N VAL A 279 6.51 -9.70 13.56
CA VAL A 279 5.80 -10.56 14.50
C VAL A 279 4.89 -11.49 13.71
N LYS A 280 4.89 -12.78 14.05
CA LYS A 280 3.88 -13.74 13.64
C LYS A 280 2.92 -14.03 14.79
N LEU A 281 1.62 -13.93 14.51
CA LEU A 281 0.54 -14.33 15.39
C LEU A 281 -0.24 -15.47 14.74
N THR A 282 -0.84 -16.34 15.55
CA THR A 282 -1.84 -17.29 15.08
C THR A 282 -3.08 -16.57 14.57
N ARG A 283 -3.95 -17.30 13.88
CA ARG A 283 -5.30 -16.84 13.53
C ARG A 283 -6.11 -16.27 14.71
N ASP A 284 -5.87 -16.77 15.92
CA ASP A 284 -6.55 -16.35 17.16
C ASP A 284 -5.80 -15.22 17.89
N GLY A 285 -4.72 -14.72 17.29
CA GLY A 285 -3.93 -13.59 17.77
C GLY A 285 -2.82 -13.98 18.74
N ASP A 286 -2.59 -15.26 18.99
CA ASP A 286 -1.53 -15.70 19.91
C ASP A 286 -0.16 -15.54 19.27
N HIS A 287 0.81 -15.07 20.04
CA HIS A 287 2.17 -14.90 19.52
C HIS A 287 2.81 -16.26 19.20
N VAL A 288 3.46 -16.34 18.03
CA VAL A 288 4.19 -17.53 17.56
C VAL A 288 5.69 -17.27 17.62
N TRP A 289 6.14 -16.20 16.95
CA TRP A 289 7.53 -15.76 16.96
C TRP A 289 7.63 -14.27 16.63
N SER A 290 8.74 -13.64 17.02
CA SER A 290 9.06 -12.28 16.63
C SER A 290 10.57 -12.08 16.46
N HIS A 291 10.95 -11.28 15.48
CA HIS A 291 12.33 -10.89 15.23
C HIS A 291 12.46 -9.38 15.08
N ASP A 292 13.57 -8.85 15.60
CA ASP A 292 14.00 -7.48 15.39
C ASP A 292 15.35 -7.42 14.66
N VAL A 293 15.53 -6.37 13.88
CA VAL A 293 16.71 -6.20 13.01
C VAL A 293 17.70 -5.27 13.72
N ARG A 294 18.44 -5.79 14.70
CA ARG A 294 19.25 -4.97 15.62
C ARG A 294 20.47 -4.32 14.97
N GLY A 295 20.93 -3.23 15.59
CA GLY A 295 22.12 -2.46 15.18
C GLY A 295 21.85 -1.39 14.13
N THR A 296 20.60 -1.27 13.71
CA THR A 296 20.15 -0.37 12.66
C THR A 296 19.14 0.64 13.19
N ASP A 297 19.07 1.78 12.51
CA ASP A 297 17.99 2.75 12.66
C ASP A 297 17.12 2.71 11.40
N GLY A 298 15.89 2.22 11.52
CA GLY A 298 15.06 1.84 10.39
C GLY A 298 13.64 1.42 10.76
N THR A 299 12.85 1.08 9.75
CA THR A 299 11.45 0.63 9.91
C THR A 299 11.10 -0.35 8.79
N ALA A 300 10.44 -1.45 9.13
CA ALA A 300 9.77 -2.28 8.15
C ALA A 300 8.42 -1.66 7.78
N VAL A 301 8.15 -1.52 6.47
CA VAL A 301 6.97 -0.81 5.95
C VAL A 301 6.10 -1.68 5.04
N SER A 302 6.58 -2.86 4.65
CA SER A 302 5.87 -3.77 3.77
C SER A 302 6.16 -5.22 4.16
N VAL A 303 5.15 -6.07 4.07
CA VAL A 303 5.25 -7.51 4.32
C VAL A 303 4.42 -8.26 3.29
N ALA A 304 4.98 -9.34 2.77
CA ALA A 304 4.30 -10.27 1.88
C ALA A 304 4.58 -11.71 2.35
N VAL A 305 3.61 -12.59 2.20
CA VAL A 305 3.68 -13.98 2.67
C VAL A 305 3.43 -14.92 1.50
N GLY A 306 4.33 -15.89 1.32
CA GLY A 306 4.15 -17.03 0.46
C GLY A 306 3.71 -18.26 1.26
N ALA A 307 3.70 -19.43 0.63
CA ALA A 307 3.33 -20.69 1.29
C ALA A 307 4.31 -21.09 2.40
N ASP A 308 5.58 -20.76 2.27
CA ASP A 308 6.67 -21.21 3.14
C ASP A 308 7.63 -20.07 3.57
N ARG A 309 7.43 -18.86 3.06
CA ARG A 309 8.33 -17.72 3.24
C ARG A 309 7.58 -16.44 3.61
N VAL A 310 8.25 -15.60 4.39
CA VAL A 310 7.80 -14.27 4.78
C VAL A 310 8.84 -13.26 4.28
N PHE A 311 8.40 -12.30 3.47
CA PHE A 311 9.24 -11.23 2.93
C PHE A 311 8.93 -9.92 3.62
N VAL A 312 9.97 -9.24 4.11
CA VAL A 312 9.85 -7.99 4.85
C VAL A 312 10.65 -6.91 4.15
N GLY A 313 9.96 -5.88 3.65
CA GLY A 313 10.54 -4.70 3.03
C GLY A 313 10.57 -3.51 3.99
N GLY A 314 11.66 -2.75 3.98
CA GLY A 314 11.82 -1.61 4.88
C GLY A 314 12.98 -0.70 4.52
N GLY A 315 13.16 0.36 5.30
CA GLY A 315 14.30 1.26 5.17
C GLY A 315 15.18 1.21 6.41
N PHE A 316 16.48 1.38 6.25
CA PHE A 316 17.44 1.34 7.35
C PHE A 316 18.64 2.26 7.11
N SER A 317 19.33 2.60 8.19
CA SER A 317 20.63 3.26 8.20
C SER A 317 21.51 2.67 9.31
N GLY A 318 22.83 2.82 9.20
CA GLY A 318 23.77 2.19 10.11
C GLY A 318 24.06 0.75 9.71
N ARG A 319 24.01 -0.20 10.67
CA ARG A 319 24.43 -1.60 10.45
C ARG A 319 23.24 -2.54 10.60
N LEU A 320 23.00 -3.36 9.59
CA LEU A 320 22.00 -4.43 9.63
C LEU A 320 22.75 -5.76 9.65
N TYR A 321 22.48 -6.61 10.65
CA TYR A 321 23.04 -7.96 10.72
C TYR A 321 21.95 -9.00 10.44
N PHE A 322 22.15 -9.83 9.43
CA PHE A 322 21.19 -10.85 9.02
C PHE A 322 21.92 -12.05 8.40
N GLN A 323 21.52 -13.28 8.73
CA GLN A 323 22.14 -14.50 8.18
C GLN A 323 23.68 -14.49 8.27
N LYS A 324 24.21 -14.09 9.43
CA LYS A 324 25.66 -13.99 9.69
C LYS A 324 26.42 -12.97 8.84
N THR A 325 25.71 -12.13 8.09
CA THR A 325 26.27 -11.13 7.19
C THR A 325 25.93 -9.74 7.69
N PHE A 326 26.89 -8.81 7.59
CA PHE A 326 26.66 -7.40 7.87
C PHE A 326 26.37 -6.63 6.58
N HIS A 327 25.32 -5.83 6.64
CA HIS A 327 24.99 -4.83 5.64
C HIS A 327 25.15 -3.45 6.28
N ARG A 328 25.59 -2.47 5.49
CA ARG A 328 25.82 -1.11 5.98
C ARG A 328 25.24 -0.11 5.02
N ALA A 329 24.59 0.89 5.57
CA ALA A 329 24.06 2.03 4.85
C ALA A 329 24.49 3.31 5.58
N ASP A 330 25.24 4.17 4.88
CA ASP A 330 25.64 5.47 5.41
C ASP A 330 24.52 6.53 5.22
N SER A 331 23.55 6.23 4.35
CA SER A 331 22.27 6.93 4.18
C SER A 331 21.08 6.01 4.51
N ARG A 332 19.86 6.45 4.20
CA ARG A 332 18.66 5.61 4.34
C ARG A 332 18.50 4.71 3.11
N ASP A 333 18.97 3.48 3.24
CA ASP A 333 18.88 2.43 2.22
C ASP A 333 17.63 1.58 2.45
N GLY A 334 17.18 0.88 1.41
CA GLY A 334 16.17 -0.16 1.50
C GLY A 334 16.74 -1.49 1.95
N PHE A 335 15.95 -2.29 2.65
CA PHE A 335 16.23 -3.71 2.88
C PHE A 335 15.05 -4.57 2.44
N LEU A 336 15.37 -5.81 2.12
CA LEU A 336 14.44 -6.91 1.93
C LEU A 336 14.97 -8.13 2.67
N LEU A 337 14.22 -8.62 3.63
CA LEU A 337 14.57 -9.80 4.43
C LEU A 337 13.60 -10.93 4.10
N ALA A 338 14.13 -12.13 3.97
CA ALA A 338 13.34 -13.35 3.86
C ALA A 338 13.50 -14.20 5.12
N TYR A 339 12.37 -14.65 5.65
CA TYR A 339 12.27 -15.65 6.70
C TYR A 339 11.52 -16.87 6.16
N ASP A 340 11.76 -18.04 6.72
CA ASP A 340 10.86 -19.18 6.54
C ASP A 340 9.62 -19.04 7.45
N ALA A 341 8.63 -19.92 7.26
CA ALA A 341 7.38 -19.92 8.03
C ALA A 341 7.56 -20.08 9.56
N SER A 342 8.70 -20.62 9.99
CA SER A 342 9.06 -20.79 11.41
C SER A 342 9.85 -19.61 12.00
N GLY A 343 10.15 -18.58 11.19
CA GLY A 343 10.95 -17.42 11.59
C GLY A 343 12.45 -17.60 11.37
N GLY A 344 12.91 -18.70 10.78
CA GLY A 344 14.32 -18.87 10.44
C GLY A 344 14.74 -17.85 9.37
N GLN A 345 15.81 -17.10 9.62
CA GLN A 345 16.35 -16.14 8.66
C GLN A 345 16.89 -16.89 7.43
N GLN A 346 16.51 -16.48 6.21
CA GLN A 346 16.86 -17.16 4.97
C GLN A 346 17.89 -16.37 4.14
N TRP A 347 17.57 -15.12 3.76
CA TRP A 347 18.50 -14.24 3.04
C TRP A 347 18.11 -12.77 3.21
N ALA A 348 19.04 -11.87 2.89
CA ALA A 348 18.80 -10.43 2.88
C ALA A 348 19.30 -9.79 1.58
N ARG A 349 18.60 -8.75 1.13
CA ARG A 349 19.04 -7.82 0.09
C ARG A 349 18.93 -6.39 0.57
N THR A 350 19.81 -5.53 0.07
CA THR A 350 19.80 -4.10 0.34
C THR A 350 19.75 -3.31 -0.95
N PHE A 351 19.08 -2.18 -0.91
CA PHE A 351 18.83 -1.30 -2.03
C PHE A 351 19.41 0.07 -1.67
N PRO A 352 20.27 0.68 -2.50
CA PRO A 352 20.91 1.94 -2.16
C PRO A 352 19.94 3.13 -1.99
N THR A 353 18.64 2.94 -2.25
CA THR A 353 17.61 3.99 -2.09
C THR A 353 16.24 3.38 -1.79
N GLY A 354 15.49 4.01 -0.88
CA GLY A 354 14.05 3.78 -0.67
C GLY A 354 13.68 2.43 -0.06
N ALA A 355 12.63 2.41 0.77
CA ALA A 355 12.11 1.15 1.29
C ALA A 355 11.32 0.39 0.20
N PRO A 356 11.68 -0.86 -0.14
CA PRO A 356 10.95 -1.62 -1.14
C PRO A 356 9.55 -2.00 -0.63
N MET A 357 8.57 -1.84 -1.50
CA MET A 357 7.26 -2.48 -1.35
C MET A 357 7.35 -3.91 -1.88
N VAL A 358 6.72 -4.86 -1.19
CA VAL A 358 6.74 -6.29 -1.54
C VAL A 358 5.33 -6.83 -1.73
N ALA A 359 5.18 -7.76 -2.68
CA ALA A 359 3.99 -8.57 -2.86
C ALA A 359 4.37 -9.96 -3.38
N THR A 360 3.55 -10.95 -3.08
CA THR A 360 3.67 -12.32 -3.57
C THR A 360 2.50 -12.65 -4.48
N ASP A 361 2.73 -13.43 -5.53
CA ASP A 361 1.66 -14.10 -6.28
C ASP A 361 1.25 -15.42 -5.60
N ASP A 362 0.17 -16.04 -6.06
CA ASP A 362 -0.34 -17.33 -5.51
C ASP A 362 0.67 -18.48 -5.67
N ALA A 363 1.65 -18.35 -6.57
CA ALA A 363 2.75 -19.29 -6.73
C ALA A 363 3.92 -19.00 -5.76
N GLY A 364 3.80 -18.00 -4.90
CA GLY A 364 4.82 -17.59 -3.93
C GLY A 364 5.98 -16.80 -4.56
N GLN A 365 5.89 -16.37 -5.82
CA GLN A 365 6.94 -15.57 -6.42
C GLN A 365 6.91 -14.15 -5.88
N LEU A 366 8.10 -13.58 -5.66
CA LEU A 366 8.26 -12.29 -5.01
C LEU A 366 8.38 -11.16 -6.04
N THR A 367 7.49 -10.19 -5.96
CA THR A 367 7.59 -8.92 -6.66
C THR A 367 7.98 -7.81 -5.70
N VAL A 368 8.95 -7.00 -6.11
CA VAL A 368 9.48 -5.87 -5.36
C VAL A 368 9.38 -4.61 -6.19
N ALA A 369 8.92 -3.51 -5.60
CA ALA A 369 8.85 -2.23 -6.28
C ALA A 369 9.28 -1.07 -5.38
N GLY A 370 9.81 -0.01 -5.98
CA GLY A 370 10.28 1.16 -5.23
C GLY A 370 10.69 2.31 -6.13
N GLY A 371 11.05 3.44 -5.52
CA GLY A 371 11.71 4.56 -6.20
C GLY A 371 13.22 4.52 -5.99
N HIS A 372 13.98 5.12 -6.91
CA HIS A 372 15.44 5.26 -6.79
C HIS A 372 15.99 6.49 -7.51
N ASP A 373 17.13 7.00 -7.04
CA ASP A 373 17.78 8.23 -7.53
C ASP A 373 18.77 7.97 -8.68
N GLY A 374 18.62 6.84 -9.39
CA GLY A 374 19.54 6.36 -10.41
C GLY A 374 20.61 5.41 -9.87
N GLY A 375 21.32 4.70 -10.75
CA GLY A 375 22.44 3.83 -10.34
C GLY A 375 22.04 2.48 -9.75
N LEU A 376 20.74 2.19 -9.64
CA LEU A 376 20.25 0.93 -9.08
C LEU A 376 20.64 -0.23 -10.01
N THR A 377 21.34 -1.21 -9.46
CA THR A 377 21.77 -2.42 -10.16
C THR A 377 21.12 -3.65 -9.52
N LEU A 378 20.18 -4.26 -10.25
CA LEU A 378 19.49 -5.49 -9.84
C LEU A 378 19.70 -6.60 -10.88
N GLY A 379 20.91 -6.72 -11.43
CA GLY A 379 21.28 -7.78 -12.39
C GLY A 379 21.08 -7.46 -13.88
N GLY A 380 20.56 -6.28 -14.23
CA GLY A 380 20.26 -5.89 -15.64
C GLY A 380 20.90 -4.58 -16.11
N GLY A 381 21.99 -4.13 -15.47
CA GLY A 381 22.60 -2.81 -15.70
C GLY A 381 22.07 -1.74 -14.75
N SER A 382 22.57 -0.50 -14.90
CA SER A 382 22.18 0.64 -14.07
C SER A 382 20.88 1.26 -14.59
N LEU A 383 19.87 1.38 -13.73
CA LEU A 383 18.62 2.07 -14.08
C LEU A 383 18.77 3.61 -13.93
N PRO A 384 18.08 4.41 -14.76
CA PRO A 384 17.96 5.86 -14.57
C PRO A 384 17.03 6.20 -13.40
N PRO A 385 17.12 7.40 -12.79
CA PRO A 385 16.24 7.79 -11.68
C PRO A 385 14.75 7.61 -11.99
N GLY A 386 14.01 7.02 -11.06
CA GLY A 386 12.58 6.81 -11.18
C GLY A 386 12.07 5.61 -10.38
N LEU A 387 11.13 4.87 -10.95
CA LEU A 387 10.53 3.68 -10.33
C LEU A 387 11.18 2.42 -10.85
N TYR A 388 11.21 1.37 -10.04
CA TYR A 388 11.55 0.03 -10.49
C TYR A 388 10.48 -0.98 -10.06
N VAL A 389 10.36 -2.04 -10.85
CA VAL A 389 9.67 -3.27 -10.49
C VAL A 389 10.62 -4.42 -10.80
N ALA A 390 10.78 -5.35 -9.86
CA ALA A 390 11.63 -6.51 -10.00
C ALA A 390 10.89 -7.76 -9.53
N LYS A 391 11.02 -8.86 -10.27
CA LYS A 391 10.63 -10.19 -9.80
C LYS A 391 11.88 -10.91 -9.34
N LEU A 392 11.85 -11.43 -8.11
CA LEU A 392 12.98 -12.10 -7.48
C LEU A 392 12.65 -13.57 -7.21
N LEU A 393 13.64 -14.44 -7.28
CA LEU A 393 13.53 -15.82 -6.82
C LEU A 393 13.31 -15.85 -5.30
N PRO A 394 12.21 -16.46 -4.81
CA PRO A 394 11.90 -16.56 -3.37
C PRO A 394 13.02 -17.18 -2.53
N GLU A 395 13.75 -18.15 -3.11
CA GLU A 395 14.72 -18.98 -2.41
C GLU A 395 16.02 -18.24 -2.05
N GLU A 396 16.45 -17.33 -2.91
CA GLU A 396 17.80 -16.72 -2.85
C GLU A 396 17.80 -15.21 -3.14
N GLY A 397 16.65 -14.64 -3.50
CA GLY A 397 16.45 -13.22 -3.78
C GLY A 397 17.08 -12.75 -5.09
N THR A 398 17.64 -13.63 -5.93
CA THR A 398 18.21 -13.26 -7.23
C THR A 398 17.13 -12.76 -8.19
N SER A 399 17.49 -11.81 -9.06
CA SER A 399 16.51 -11.19 -9.96
C SER A 399 16.19 -12.13 -11.12
N LEU A 400 14.91 -12.42 -11.32
CA LEU A 400 14.39 -13.05 -12.55
C LEU A 400 14.31 -12.02 -13.67
N TRP A 401 13.71 -10.87 -13.36
CA TRP A 401 13.63 -9.73 -14.27
C TRP A 401 13.55 -8.43 -13.46
N VAL A 402 13.96 -7.34 -14.10
CA VAL A 402 13.89 -5.99 -13.55
C VAL A 402 13.45 -5.03 -14.65
N ARG A 403 12.52 -4.14 -14.32
CA ARG A 403 12.02 -3.08 -15.17
C ARG A 403 12.21 -1.73 -14.50
N GLY A 404 12.77 -0.77 -15.21
CA GLY A 404 12.92 0.61 -14.77
C GLY A 404 12.01 1.57 -15.54
N PHE A 405 11.40 2.48 -14.81
CA PHE A 405 10.54 3.54 -15.33
C PHE A 405 11.14 4.87 -14.95
N ALA A 406 11.73 5.57 -15.91
CA ALA A 406 12.38 6.84 -15.63
C ALA A 406 11.34 7.91 -15.30
N SER A 407 11.59 8.70 -14.25
CA SER A 407 10.79 9.87 -13.89
C SER A 407 11.67 11.13 -13.73
N PRO A 408 12.31 11.62 -14.81
CA PRO A 408 13.25 12.72 -14.73
C PRO A 408 12.57 14.00 -14.23
N GLY A 409 13.16 14.64 -13.21
CA GLY A 409 12.68 15.90 -12.66
C GLY A 409 11.48 15.78 -11.71
N THR A 410 11.04 14.57 -11.36
CA THR A 410 9.97 14.35 -10.37
C THR A 410 10.30 13.17 -9.45
N VAL A 411 10.14 13.36 -8.14
CA VAL A 411 10.27 12.29 -7.16
C VAL A 411 8.99 11.45 -7.19
N ALA A 412 9.01 10.32 -7.89
CA ALA A 412 7.95 9.32 -7.87
C ALA A 412 8.21 8.32 -6.73
N GLN A 413 7.18 8.03 -5.93
CA GLN A 413 7.27 7.05 -4.85
C GLN A 413 6.20 5.98 -5.02
N ALA A 414 6.62 4.73 -5.14
CA ALA A 414 5.74 3.59 -4.94
C ALA A 414 5.26 3.54 -3.48
N ARG A 415 3.95 3.37 -3.28
CA ARG A 415 3.33 3.23 -1.94
C ARG A 415 2.52 1.95 -1.79
N ALA A 416 2.09 1.36 -2.90
CA ALA A 416 1.46 0.05 -2.91
C ALA A 416 1.92 -0.74 -4.13
N VAL A 417 2.19 -2.03 -3.91
CA VAL A 417 2.38 -3.02 -4.98
C VAL A 417 1.42 -4.17 -4.70
N SER A 418 0.76 -4.66 -5.74
CA SER A 418 -0.16 -5.79 -5.67
C SER A 418 0.01 -6.63 -6.94
N VAL A 419 -0.15 -7.94 -6.82
CA VAL A 419 0.03 -8.89 -7.92
C VAL A 419 -1.25 -9.70 -8.05
N ASP A 420 -1.71 -9.93 -9.28
CA ASP A 420 -2.83 -10.83 -9.53
C ASP A 420 -2.39 -12.29 -9.65
N ALA A 421 -3.36 -13.21 -9.69
CA ALA A 421 -3.12 -14.64 -9.81
C ALA A 421 -2.36 -15.05 -11.09
N SER A 422 -2.33 -14.20 -12.13
CA SER A 422 -1.55 -14.45 -13.36
C SER A 422 -0.11 -13.93 -13.27
N GLY A 423 0.25 -13.22 -12.20
CA GLY A 423 1.54 -12.55 -12.01
C GLY A 423 1.57 -11.09 -12.46
N GLY A 424 0.45 -10.53 -12.91
CA GLY A 424 0.36 -9.16 -13.40
C GLY A 424 0.48 -8.15 -12.25
N VAL A 425 1.39 -7.19 -12.38
CA VAL A 425 1.75 -6.27 -11.29
C VAL A 425 0.98 -4.96 -11.38
N LEU A 426 0.40 -4.50 -10.28
CA LEU A 426 -0.11 -3.15 -10.11
C LEU A 426 0.80 -2.37 -9.16
N LEU A 427 1.24 -1.21 -9.61
CA LEU A 427 1.95 -0.22 -8.80
C LEU A 427 1.08 1.02 -8.63
N ALA A 428 0.97 1.50 -7.39
CA ALA A 428 0.35 2.78 -7.07
C ALA A 428 1.29 3.63 -6.22
N GLY A 429 1.23 4.94 -6.43
CA GLY A 429 2.17 5.85 -5.80
C GLY A 429 1.84 7.31 -6.05
N GLY A 430 2.70 8.19 -5.52
CA GLY A 430 2.58 9.64 -5.67
C GLY A 430 3.75 10.24 -6.43
N PHE A 431 3.53 11.38 -7.04
CA PHE A 431 4.57 12.20 -7.66
C PHE A 431 4.30 13.69 -7.42
N ASN A 432 5.36 14.50 -7.34
CA ASN A 432 5.21 15.95 -7.17
C ASN A 432 4.75 16.59 -8.49
N ARG A 433 3.72 17.42 -8.44
CA ARG A 433 3.30 18.23 -9.60
C ARG A 433 4.36 19.32 -9.85
N SER A 434 4.73 19.54 -11.11
CA SER A 434 5.56 20.69 -11.50
C SER A 434 4.77 21.98 -11.23
N MET A 435 5.29 22.84 -10.37
CA MET A 435 4.63 24.10 -10.01
C MET A 435 4.89 25.18 -11.08
N PRO A 436 3.88 25.95 -11.52
CA PRO A 436 4.11 27.21 -12.23
C PRO A 436 4.82 28.21 -11.30
N GLU A 437 5.57 29.17 -11.85
CA GLU A 437 6.36 30.16 -11.09
C GLU A 437 5.52 30.99 -10.09
N ASP A 438 4.20 31.14 -10.33
CA ASP A 438 3.25 31.86 -9.46
C ASP A 438 2.25 30.93 -8.73
N GLY A 439 2.59 29.64 -8.55
CA GLY A 439 1.70 28.63 -7.96
C GLY A 439 1.51 28.73 -6.43
N PRO A 440 0.54 27.98 -5.85
CA PRO A 440 0.27 28.01 -4.42
C PRO A 440 1.49 27.61 -3.57
N SER A 441 1.56 28.07 -2.32
CA SER A 441 2.73 27.88 -1.43
C SER A 441 2.97 26.45 -0.93
N ARG A 442 2.14 25.47 -1.35
CA ARG A 442 2.30 24.05 -0.99
C ARG A 442 2.48 23.20 -2.25
N PRO A 443 3.47 22.30 -2.29
CA PRO A 443 3.61 21.37 -3.40
C PRO A 443 2.39 20.45 -3.45
N LEU A 444 1.66 20.48 -4.56
CA LEU A 444 0.58 19.52 -4.84
C LEU A 444 1.23 18.19 -5.26
N GLN A 445 0.74 17.08 -4.71
CA GLN A 445 1.08 15.74 -5.21
C GLN A 445 -0.12 15.15 -5.93
N ASP A 446 0.18 14.37 -6.96
CA ASP A 446 -0.79 13.59 -7.69
C ASP A 446 -0.46 12.11 -7.58
N GLY A 447 -1.49 11.28 -7.71
CA GLY A 447 -1.36 9.84 -7.70
C GLY A 447 -1.07 9.28 -9.09
N PHE A 448 -0.49 8.10 -9.14
CA PHE A 448 -0.44 7.29 -10.35
C PHE A 448 -0.85 5.84 -10.08
N LEU A 449 -1.32 5.19 -11.14
CA LEU A 449 -1.53 3.76 -11.25
C LEU A 449 -0.74 3.26 -12.47
N LEU A 450 -0.05 2.14 -12.32
CA LEU A 450 0.71 1.49 -13.38
C LEU A 450 0.43 -0.02 -13.32
N LYS A 451 -0.24 -0.56 -14.33
CA LYS A 451 -0.50 -1.99 -14.47
C LYS A 451 0.46 -2.59 -15.49
N LEU A 452 1.10 -3.69 -15.11
CA LEU A 452 2.05 -4.44 -15.91
C LEU A 452 1.58 -5.88 -16.13
N HIS A 453 1.94 -6.43 -17.29
CA HIS A 453 1.85 -7.86 -17.57
C HIS A 453 2.87 -8.64 -16.71
N PRO A 454 2.63 -9.96 -16.51
CA PRO A 454 3.51 -10.84 -15.74
C PRO A 454 4.98 -10.89 -16.18
#